data_AF-D8QN37-F1
#
_entry.id   AF-D8QN37-F1
#
_cell.length_a   1.000
_cell.length_b   1.000
_cell.length_c   1.000
_cell.angle_alpha   90.00
_cell.angle_beta   90.00
_cell.angle_gamma   90.00
#
_symmetry.space_group_name_H-M   'P 1'
#
loop_
_entity.id
_entity.type
_entity.pdbx_description
1 polymer ?
#
loop_
_entity_poly.entity_id
_entity_poly.type
_entity_poly.pdbx_seq_one_letter_code
_entity_poly.pdbx_strand_id
1 'polypeptide(L)'
;MSTSYEAPWTTLLMAYLDRAMFSEAKRIFKLMPNRDPVAWNAMIRAHSLHGEIEEARILFEGMGAQRNLESWNTIMAAYNRNGQAGDTYKIFKGMIQRYVKPDKNSFLTVMESCTNLDDAGKIAKEFRWSSCLRDLELNNLLLKTFLRLGSLEEATSVFHSIEEKNLESWSLMVSGLATKGKYAAAVSLLSNMVLRGVMPDNGIFTSMVSACRSLGRTDEAASYLRSMVADFEVYPVLEDYLCVMELLKPKQAEELLNCMPFEPDYDVWKTFLGVCQRAGDKELTEMAEKALRRLCPIAVCV
;
A
#
# COMPACT_ATOMS: atom_id res chain seq x y z
N MET A 1 25.55 -31.37 -33.56
CA MET A 1 26.24 -31.49 -32.26
C MET A 1 26.70 -30.09 -31.84
N SER A 2 25.91 -29.37 -31.04
CA SER A 2 26.32 -28.05 -30.48
C SER A 2 25.62 -27.68 -29.17
N THR A 3 24.80 -28.55 -28.59
CA THR A 3 23.90 -28.20 -27.48
C THR A 3 24.44 -28.51 -26.08
N SER A 4 25.61 -29.14 -25.93
CA SER A 4 26.09 -29.60 -24.61
C SER A 4 27.06 -28.64 -23.87
N TYR A 5 27.50 -27.54 -24.49
CA TYR A 5 28.48 -26.61 -23.88
C TYR A 5 27.91 -25.24 -23.47
N GLU A 6 26.63 -24.96 -23.72
CA GLU A 6 26.00 -23.68 -23.34
C GLU A 6 25.51 -23.68 -21.88
N ALA A 7 24.92 -24.78 -21.41
CA ALA A 7 24.43 -24.93 -20.03
C ALA A 7 25.48 -24.73 -18.90
N PRO A 8 26.75 -25.18 -19.03
CA PRO A 8 27.75 -25.04 -17.97
C PRO A 8 28.08 -23.59 -17.62
N TRP A 9 28.07 -22.69 -18.60
CA TRP A 9 28.43 -21.29 -18.39
C TRP A 9 27.37 -20.56 -17.57
N THR A 10 26.09 -20.72 -17.92
CA THR A 10 24.97 -20.11 -17.19
C THR A 10 24.90 -20.68 -15.77
N THR A 11 25.08 -21.99 -15.59
CA THR A 11 25.15 -22.60 -14.24
C THR A 11 26.33 -22.07 -13.43
N LEU A 12 27.52 -21.94 -14.03
CA LEU A 12 28.69 -21.39 -13.35
C LEU A 12 28.49 -19.92 -12.96
N LEU A 13 27.89 -19.11 -13.83
CA LEU A 13 27.53 -17.74 -13.54
C LEU A 13 26.58 -17.66 -12.33
N MET A 14 25.51 -18.44 -12.34
CA MET A 14 24.54 -18.51 -11.24
C MET A 14 25.22 -18.90 -9.93
N ALA A 15 26.12 -19.90 -9.95
CA ALA A 15 26.86 -20.32 -8.77
C ALA A 15 27.75 -19.21 -8.17
N TYR A 16 28.35 -18.35 -9.00
CA TYR A 16 29.09 -17.17 -8.50
C TYR A 16 28.16 -16.11 -7.92
N LEU A 17 27.01 -15.86 -8.56
CA LEU A 17 26.01 -14.91 -8.07
C LEU A 17 25.41 -15.36 -6.72
N ASP A 18 25.08 -16.64 -6.57
CA ASP A 18 24.53 -17.21 -5.32
C ASP A 18 25.50 -17.10 -4.15
N ARG A 19 26.80 -17.05 -4.43
CA ARG A 19 27.87 -16.85 -3.44
C ARG A 19 28.27 -15.39 -3.26
N ALA A 20 27.54 -14.45 -3.85
CA ALA A 20 27.84 -13.02 -3.86
C ALA A 20 29.24 -12.67 -4.42
N MET A 21 29.83 -13.55 -5.25
CA MET A 21 31.12 -13.33 -5.92
C MET A 21 30.93 -12.52 -7.20
N PHE A 22 30.53 -11.26 -7.04
CA PHE A 22 30.05 -10.43 -8.15
C PHE A 22 31.14 -10.08 -9.17
N SER A 23 32.38 -9.90 -8.72
CA SER A 23 33.54 -9.65 -9.58
C SER A 23 33.81 -10.83 -10.53
N GLU A 24 33.76 -12.06 -10.00
CA GLU A 24 33.92 -13.29 -10.74
C GLU A 24 32.76 -13.52 -11.71
N ALA A 25 31.52 -13.24 -11.27
CA ALA A 25 30.35 -13.28 -12.13
C ALA A 25 30.49 -12.33 -13.33
N LYS A 26 30.90 -11.08 -13.11
CA LYS A 26 31.21 -10.10 -14.19
C LYS A 26 32.29 -10.63 -15.14
N ARG A 27 33.35 -11.25 -14.60
CA ARG A 27 34.45 -11.82 -15.41
C ARG A 27 33.96 -12.96 -16.29
N ILE A 28 33.23 -13.92 -15.72
CA ILE A 28 32.68 -15.06 -16.45
C ILE A 28 31.69 -14.60 -17.51
N PHE A 29 30.79 -13.68 -17.17
CA PHE A 29 29.84 -13.12 -18.11
C PHE A 29 30.49 -12.46 -19.33
N LYS A 30 31.63 -11.78 -19.15
CA LYS A 30 32.41 -11.21 -20.27
C LYS A 30 33.04 -12.29 -21.16
N LEU A 31 33.46 -13.42 -20.58
CA LEU A 31 34.10 -14.53 -21.30
C LEU A 31 33.10 -15.47 -22.00
N MET A 32 31.81 -15.42 -21.65
CA MET A 32 30.76 -16.22 -22.28
C MET A 32 30.73 -15.97 -23.81
N PRO A 33 30.95 -17.01 -24.65
CA PRO A 33 30.93 -16.87 -26.11
C PRO A 33 29.53 -16.55 -26.65
N ASN A 34 28.51 -17.16 -26.06
CA ASN A 34 27.10 -16.90 -26.33
C ASN A 34 26.38 -16.73 -25.00
N ARG A 35 25.65 -15.63 -24.85
CA ARG A 35 24.90 -15.32 -23.63
C ARG A 35 23.44 -15.61 -23.90
N ASP A 36 22.89 -16.59 -23.21
CA ASP A 36 21.46 -16.85 -23.27
C ASP A 36 20.67 -15.80 -22.46
N PRO A 37 19.34 -15.67 -22.65
CA PRO A 37 18.53 -14.72 -21.89
C PRO A 37 18.59 -14.91 -20.37
N VAL A 38 18.87 -16.12 -19.88
CA VAL A 38 18.96 -16.41 -18.45
C VAL A 38 20.19 -15.74 -17.85
N ALA A 39 21.35 -15.86 -18.51
CA ALA A 39 22.60 -15.22 -18.10
C ALA A 39 22.47 -13.68 -18.12
N TRP A 40 21.84 -13.12 -19.15
CA TRP A 40 21.56 -11.67 -19.21
C TRP A 40 20.69 -11.19 -18.05
N ASN A 41 19.54 -11.85 -17.82
CA ASN A 41 18.60 -11.47 -16.76
C ASN A 41 19.23 -11.62 -15.37
N ALA A 42 20.05 -12.65 -15.17
CA ALA A 42 20.80 -12.85 -13.93
C ALA A 42 21.77 -11.68 -13.66
N MET A 43 22.50 -11.22 -14.67
CA MET A 43 23.40 -10.08 -14.51
C MET A 43 22.65 -8.76 -14.32
N ILE A 44 21.55 -8.51 -15.04
CA ILE A 44 20.70 -7.32 -14.82
C ILE A 44 20.22 -7.28 -13.36
N ARG A 45 19.74 -8.42 -12.84
CA ARG A 45 19.32 -8.56 -11.44
C ARG A 45 20.47 -8.33 -10.47
N ALA A 46 21.64 -8.90 -10.74
CA ALA A 46 22.81 -8.75 -9.88
C ALA A 46 23.28 -7.29 -9.80
N HIS A 47 23.37 -6.59 -10.92
CA HIS A 47 23.67 -5.16 -10.96
C HIS A 47 22.61 -4.34 -10.20
N SER A 48 21.32 -4.65 -10.39
CA SER A 48 20.23 -4.02 -9.64
C SER A 48 20.36 -4.17 -8.12
N LEU A 49 20.79 -5.34 -7.64
CA LEU A 49 20.96 -5.61 -6.21
C LEU A 49 22.14 -4.83 -5.59
N HIS A 50 23.11 -4.42 -6.40
CA HIS A 50 24.29 -3.66 -5.97
C HIS A 50 24.12 -2.14 -6.14
N GLY A 51 22.95 -1.64 -6.53
CA GLY A 51 22.76 -0.21 -6.78
C GLY A 51 23.19 0.27 -8.17
N GLU A 52 23.74 -0.63 -8.99
CA GLU A 52 24.34 -0.35 -10.31
C GLU A 52 23.26 -0.36 -11.42
N ILE A 53 22.28 0.53 -11.31
CA ILE A 53 21.10 0.55 -12.22
C ILE A 53 21.45 0.95 -13.65
N GLU A 54 22.43 1.82 -13.86
CA GLU A 54 22.85 2.21 -15.22
C GLU A 54 23.53 1.04 -15.94
N GLU A 55 24.35 0.26 -15.23
CA GLU A 55 24.92 -0.97 -15.76
C GLU A 55 23.85 -2.01 -16.08
N ALA A 56 22.84 -2.16 -15.21
CA ALA A 56 21.70 -3.03 -15.46
C ALA A 56 20.95 -2.61 -16.74
N ARG A 57 20.79 -1.30 -16.96
CA ARG A 57 20.19 -0.72 -18.17
C ARG A 57 21.06 -0.98 -19.41
N ILE A 58 22.37 -0.77 -19.33
CA ILE A 58 23.31 -1.05 -20.43
C ILE A 58 23.25 -2.53 -20.84
N LEU A 59 23.19 -3.44 -19.86
CA LEU A 59 23.05 -4.87 -20.13
C LEU A 59 21.73 -5.20 -20.80
N PHE A 60 20.61 -4.67 -20.28
CA PHE A 60 19.30 -4.81 -20.90
C PHE A 60 19.30 -4.29 -22.35
N GLU A 61 19.93 -3.15 -22.59
CA GLU A 61 20.06 -2.58 -23.92
C GLU A 61 20.90 -3.47 -24.85
N GLY A 62 22.01 -4.01 -24.33
CA GLY A 62 22.93 -4.92 -25.02
C GLY A 62 22.33 -6.27 -25.45
N MET A 63 21.23 -6.72 -24.82
CA MET A 63 20.53 -7.95 -25.24
C MET A 63 19.99 -7.90 -26.68
N GLY A 64 19.76 -6.71 -27.23
CA GLY A 64 19.24 -6.54 -28.60
C GLY A 64 17.96 -7.34 -28.86
N ALA A 65 18.01 -8.23 -29.85
CA ALA A 65 16.87 -9.07 -30.24
C ALA A 65 16.55 -10.21 -29.25
N GLN A 66 17.42 -10.49 -28.28
CA GLN A 66 17.19 -11.54 -27.27
C GLN A 66 16.31 -11.10 -26.10
N ARG A 67 15.86 -9.84 -26.08
CA ARG A 67 14.94 -9.34 -25.05
C ARG A 67 13.62 -10.09 -25.10
N ASN A 68 13.20 -10.61 -23.96
CA ASN A 68 11.94 -11.30 -23.76
C ASN A 68 11.14 -10.67 -22.60
N LEU A 69 9.94 -11.17 -22.35
CA LEU A 69 9.06 -10.73 -21.24
C LEU A 69 9.80 -10.66 -19.90
N GLU A 70 10.58 -11.70 -19.57
CA GLU A 70 11.36 -11.75 -18.32
C GLU A 70 12.40 -10.63 -18.24
N SER A 71 13.08 -10.29 -19.34
CA SER A 71 14.05 -9.19 -19.36
C SER A 71 13.39 -7.84 -19.09
N TRP A 72 12.20 -7.59 -19.65
CA TRP A 72 11.40 -6.38 -19.39
C TRP A 72 10.97 -6.29 -17.94
N ASN A 73 10.42 -7.39 -17.39
CA ASN A 73 10.02 -7.47 -16.00
C ASN A 73 11.21 -7.28 -15.05
N THR A 74 12.36 -7.87 -15.36
CA THR A 74 13.58 -7.75 -14.56
C THR A 74 14.08 -6.31 -14.52
N ILE A 75 14.12 -5.61 -15.66
CA ILE A 75 14.59 -4.22 -15.68
C ILE A 75 13.58 -3.28 -14.98
N MET A 76 12.26 -3.48 -15.14
CA MET A 76 11.25 -2.70 -14.41
C MET A 76 11.38 -2.87 -12.89
N ALA A 77 11.53 -4.11 -12.41
CA ALA A 77 11.76 -4.38 -11.00
C ALA A 77 13.09 -3.78 -10.50
N ALA A 78 14.11 -3.71 -11.36
CA ALA A 78 15.37 -3.09 -11.03
C ALA A 78 15.24 -1.57 -10.80
N TYR A 79 14.48 -0.87 -11.64
CA TYR A 79 14.18 0.56 -11.46
C TYR A 79 13.42 0.83 -10.15
N ASN A 80 12.40 0.02 -9.83
CA ASN A 80 11.64 0.14 -8.58
C ASN A 80 12.54 0.00 -7.35
N ARG A 81 13.37 -1.05 -7.32
CA ARG A 81 14.27 -1.34 -6.19
C ARG A 81 15.29 -0.23 -5.94
N ASN A 82 15.72 0.45 -6.99
CA ASN A 82 16.75 1.49 -6.92
C ASN A 82 16.17 2.91 -6.76
N GLY A 83 14.90 3.03 -6.36
CA GLY A 83 14.25 4.32 -6.10
C GLY A 83 13.95 5.15 -7.34
N GLN A 84 14.10 4.57 -8.54
CA GLN A 84 13.86 5.22 -9.83
C GLN A 84 12.49 4.84 -10.40
N ALA A 85 11.48 4.76 -9.53
CA ALA A 85 10.12 4.34 -9.84
C ALA A 85 9.46 5.14 -10.99
N GLY A 86 9.85 6.41 -11.19
CA GLY A 86 9.37 7.25 -12.29
C GLY A 86 9.83 6.81 -13.68
N ASP A 87 10.91 6.04 -13.78
CA ASP A 87 11.41 5.52 -15.07
C ASP A 87 10.78 4.18 -15.45
N THR A 88 10.16 3.47 -14.49
CA THR A 88 9.51 2.17 -14.72
C THR A 88 8.42 2.24 -15.80
N TYR A 89 7.64 3.33 -15.85
CA TYR A 89 6.65 3.52 -16.91
C TYR A 89 7.29 3.66 -18.31
N LYS A 90 8.45 4.30 -18.43
CA LYS A 90 9.16 4.43 -19.72
C LYS A 90 9.56 3.06 -20.25
N ILE A 91 10.05 2.19 -19.36
CA ILE A 91 10.39 0.81 -19.69
C ILE A 91 9.14 0.01 -20.09
N PHE A 92 8.06 0.11 -19.31
CA PHE A 92 6.77 -0.51 -19.62
C PHE A 92 6.22 -0.06 -20.99
N LYS A 93 6.30 1.23 -21.30
CA LYS A 93 5.91 1.76 -22.62
C LYS A 93 6.79 1.19 -23.73
N GLY A 94 8.10 1.08 -23.51
CA GLY A 94 9.04 0.50 -24.46
C GLY A 94 8.79 -0.99 -24.75
N MET A 95 8.28 -1.73 -23.77
CA MET A 95 7.82 -3.12 -23.91
C MET A 95 6.62 -3.21 -24.87
N ILE A 96 5.60 -2.38 -24.65
CA ILE A 96 4.38 -2.35 -25.48
C ILE A 96 4.69 -1.90 -26.91
N GLN A 97 5.55 -0.89 -27.09
CA GLN A 97 5.97 -0.41 -28.41
C GLN A 97 6.71 -1.47 -29.24
N ARG A 98 7.29 -2.48 -28.59
CA ARG A 98 7.91 -3.63 -29.24
C ARG A 98 6.96 -4.82 -29.34
N TYR A 99 5.65 -4.60 -29.15
CA TYR A 99 4.59 -5.59 -29.23
C TYR A 99 4.76 -6.76 -28.24
N VAL A 100 5.51 -6.56 -27.15
CA VAL A 100 5.61 -7.54 -26.07
C VAL A 100 4.40 -7.33 -25.15
N LYS A 101 3.55 -8.35 -25.05
CA LYS A 101 2.33 -8.29 -24.24
C LYS A 101 2.68 -8.30 -22.74
N PRO A 102 2.24 -7.30 -21.95
CA PRO A 102 2.39 -7.32 -20.51
C PRO A 102 1.69 -8.51 -19.86
N ASP A 103 2.34 -9.11 -18.86
CA ASP A 103 1.73 -10.12 -18.00
C ASP A 103 1.32 -9.52 -16.66
N LYS A 104 0.81 -10.36 -15.76
CA LYS A 104 0.42 -9.96 -14.40
C LYS A 104 1.56 -9.25 -13.67
N ASN A 105 2.77 -9.78 -13.76
CA ASN A 105 3.93 -9.23 -13.08
C ASN A 105 4.35 -7.86 -13.67
N SER A 106 4.24 -7.68 -14.99
CA SER A 106 4.45 -6.40 -15.65
C SER A 106 3.51 -5.32 -15.09
N PHE A 107 2.21 -5.64 -14.98
CA PHE A 107 1.22 -4.71 -14.45
C PHE A 107 1.41 -4.42 -12.96
N LEU A 108 1.68 -5.45 -12.16
CA LEU A 108 2.00 -5.29 -10.74
C LEU A 108 3.16 -4.29 -10.55
N THR A 109 4.28 -4.56 -11.23
CA THR A 109 5.51 -3.77 -11.10
C THR A 109 5.30 -2.31 -11.49
N VAL A 110 4.59 -2.04 -12.59
CA VAL A 110 4.39 -0.66 -13.08
C VAL A 110 3.35 0.12 -12.27
N MET A 111 2.32 -0.55 -11.72
CA MET A 111 1.30 0.11 -10.89
C MET A 111 1.85 0.48 -9.50
N GLU A 112 2.63 -0.40 -8.88
CA GLU A 112 3.28 -0.14 -7.58
C GLU A 112 4.22 1.07 -7.63
N SER A 113 4.92 1.25 -8.74
CA SER A 113 5.87 2.34 -8.94
C SER A 113 5.24 3.62 -9.47
N CYS A 114 3.94 3.62 -9.73
CA CYS A 114 3.29 4.75 -10.37
C CYS A 114 3.27 5.97 -9.42
N THR A 115 3.79 7.11 -9.88
CA THR A 115 3.93 8.32 -9.04
C THR A 115 3.02 9.46 -9.47
N ASN A 116 2.40 9.37 -10.65
CA ASN A 116 1.57 10.43 -11.21
C ASN A 116 0.34 9.86 -11.93
N LEU A 117 -0.69 10.70 -12.09
CA LEU A 117 -1.99 10.30 -12.64
C LEU A 117 -1.96 10.06 -14.16
N ASP A 118 -1.08 10.74 -14.88
CA ASP A 118 -0.94 10.59 -16.33
C ASP A 118 -0.46 9.18 -16.68
N ASP A 119 0.59 8.70 -16.01
CA ASP A 119 1.09 7.33 -16.15
C ASP A 119 0.05 6.31 -15.68
N ALA A 120 -0.62 6.54 -14.54
CA ALA A 120 -1.68 5.65 -14.04
C ALA A 120 -2.83 5.50 -15.04
N GLY A 121 -3.27 6.61 -15.64
CA GLY A 121 -4.31 6.62 -16.66
C GLY A 121 -3.91 5.88 -17.94
N LYS A 122 -2.64 6.01 -18.36
CA LYS A 122 -2.10 5.24 -19.50
C LYS A 122 -2.00 3.76 -19.18
N ILE A 123 -1.51 3.39 -18.00
CA ILE A 123 -1.47 2.00 -17.53
C ILE A 123 -2.88 1.41 -17.48
N ALA A 124 -3.87 2.12 -16.97
CA ALA A 124 -5.25 1.68 -16.91
C ALA A 124 -5.85 1.42 -18.31
N LYS A 125 -5.51 2.27 -19.30
CA LYS A 125 -5.93 2.06 -20.69
C LYS A 125 -5.33 0.79 -21.28
N GLU A 126 -4.05 0.55 -21.06
CA GLU A 126 -3.38 -0.68 -21.52
C GLU A 126 -3.90 -1.93 -20.80
N PHE A 127 -4.14 -1.82 -19.49
CA PHE A 127 -4.70 -2.89 -18.67
C PHE A 127 -6.09 -3.32 -19.14
N ARG A 128 -6.93 -2.38 -19.59
CA ARG A 128 -8.29 -2.65 -20.09
C ARG A 128 -8.34 -3.63 -21.25
N TRP A 129 -7.34 -3.63 -22.11
CA TRP A 129 -7.26 -4.51 -23.28
C TRP A 129 -6.38 -5.75 -23.05
N SER A 130 -5.90 -5.93 -21.81
CA SER A 130 -5.04 -7.04 -21.44
C SER A 130 -5.85 -8.30 -21.10
N SER A 131 -5.19 -9.45 -21.18
CA SER A 131 -5.74 -10.72 -20.66
C SER A 131 -5.91 -10.71 -19.13
N CYS A 132 -5.35 -9.72 -18.43
CA CYS A 132 -5.36 -9.61 -16.98
C CYS A 132 -6.52 -8.77 -16.45
N LEU A 133 -7.42 -8.26 -17.31
CA LEU A 133 -8.54 -7.41 -16.91
C LEU A 133 -9.42 -8.02 -15.79
N ARG A 134 -9.60 -9.34 -15.79
CA ARG A 134 -10.41 -10.06 -14.78
C ARG A 134 -9.63 -10.44 -13.52
N ASP A 135 -8.35 -10.10 -13.44
CA ASP A 135 -7.55 -10.38 -12.25
C ASP A 135 -7.94 -9.39 -11.13
N LEU A 136 -8.57 -9.90 -10.08
CA LEU A 136 -9.10 -9.10 -8.97
C LEU A 136 -7.98 -8.38 -8.20
N GLU A 137 -6.82 -9.02 -8.03
CA GLU A 137 -5.67 -8.45 -7.33
C GLU A 137 -5.13 -7.23 -8.09
N LEU A 138 -5.00 -7.32 -9.41
CA LEU A 138 -4.58 -6.17 -10.22
C LEU A 138 -5.63 -5.05 -10.27
N ASN A 139 -6.92 -5.37 -10.26
CA ASN A 139 -7.97 -4.35 -10.15
C ASN A 139 -7.92 -3.64 -8.80
N ASN A 140 -7.72 -4.37 -7.70
CA ASN A 140 -7.54 -3.78 -6.37
C ASN A 140 -6.27 -2.94 -6.30
N LEU A 141 -5.17 -3.37 -6.92
CA LEU A 141 -3.94 -2.58 -7.01
C LEU A 141 -4.14 -1.30 -7.82
N LEU A 142 -4.85 -1.36 -8.95
CA LEU A 142 -5.16 -0.19 -9.76
C LEU A 142 -6.08 0.79 -9.00
N LEU A 143 -7.09 0.27 -8.30
CA LEU A 143 -7.95 1.02 -7.40
C LEU A 143 -7.14 1.74 -6.32
N LYS A 144 -6.28 1.01 -5.59
CA LYS A 144 -5.37 1.54 -4.58
C LYS A 144 -4.44 2.61 -5.16
N THR A 145 -3.96 2.42 -6.38
CA THR A 145 -3.08 3.37 -7.07
C THR A 145 -3.79 4.69 -7.35
N PHE A 146 -5.00 4.67 -7.91
CA PHE A 146 -5.77 5.89 -8.15
C PHE A 146 -6.16 6.60 -6.84
N LEU A 147 -6.56 5.86 -5.80
CA LEU A 147 -6.87 6.42 -4.49
C LEU A 147 -5.65 7.13 -3.87
N ARG A 148 -4.47 6.48 -3.91
CA ARG A 148 -3.20 7.05 -3.43
C ARG A 148 -2.84 8.33 -4.17
N LEU A 149 -2.98 8.34 -5.50
CA LEU A 149 -2.68 9.48 -6.36
C LEU A 149 -3.77 10.57 -6.34
N GLY A 150 -4.89 10.33 -5.65
CA GLY A 150 -5.94 11.32 -5.40
C GLY A 150 -7.05 11.39 -6.44
N SER A 151 -7.10 10.49 -7.41
CA SER A 151 -8.14 10.46 -8.44
C SER A 151 -9.30 9.56 -8.02
N LEU A 152 -10.29 10.16 -7.37
CA LEU A 152 -11.50 9.45 -6.93
C LEU A 152 -12.37 9.01 -8.10
N GLU A 153 -12.38 9.73 -9.21
CA GLU A 153 -13.23 9.42 -10.38
C GLU A 153 -12.81 8.10 -11.03
N GLU A 154 -11.51 7.96 -11.32
CA GLU A 154 -10.92 6.75 -11.88
C GLU A 154 -10.99 5.59 -10.90
N ALA A 155 -10.72 5.83 -9.61
CA ALA A 155 -10.90 4.82 -8.56
C ALA A 155 -12.35 4.31 -8.54
N THR A 156 -13.33 5.22 -8.60
CA THR A 156 -14.77 4.87 -8.66
C THR A 156 -15.07 4.06 -9.92
N SER A 157 -14.53 4.45 -11.08
CA SER A 157 -14.72 3.74 -12.34
C SER A 157 -14.18 2.30 -12.27
N VAL A 158 -12.95 2.12 -11.76
CA VAL A 158 -12.34 0.80 -11.57
C VAL A 158 -13.20 -0.03 -10.62
N PHE A 159 -13.57 0.53 -9.46
CA PHE A 159 -14.41 -0.16 -8.48
C PHE A 159 -15.73 -0.65 -9.09
N HIS A 160 -16.44 0.17 -9.87
CA HIS A 160 -17.68 -0.26 -10.53
C HIS A 160 -17.46 -1.33 -11.60
N SER A 161 -16.29 -1.36 -12.25
CA SER A 161 -15.96 -2.37 -13.27
C SER A 161 -15.65 -3.75 -12.71
N ILE A 162 -15.32 -3.88 -11.41
CA ILE A 162 -15.10 -5.17 -10.75
C ILE A 162 -16.45 -5.89 -10.59
N GLU A 163 -16.64 -7.02 -11.27
CA GLU A 163 -17.88 -7.81 -11.19
C GLU A 163 -18.07 -8.40 -9.78
N GLU A 164 -17.08 -9.15 -9.29
CA GLU A 164 -17.08 -9.76 -7.96
C GLU A 164 -16.09 -9.05 -7.04
N LYS A 165 -16.61 -8.16 -6.20
CA LYS A 165 -15.82 -7.39 -5.23
C LYS A 165 -15.59 -8.21 -3.97
N ASN A 166 -14.35 -8.28 -3.49
CA ASN A 166 -14.02 -8.85 -2.19
C ASN A 166 -13.96 -7.75 -1.11
N LEU A 167 -13.70 -8.17 0.14
CA LEU A 167 -13.51 -7.26 1.28
C LEU A 167 -12.49 -6.16 0.98
N GLU A 168 -11.37 -6.49 0.34
CA GLU A 168 -10.33 -5.52 -0.01
C GLU A 168 -10.85 -4.45 -0.98
N SER A 169 -11.58 -4.81 -2.05
CA SER A 169 -12.16 -3.84 -2.98
C SER A 169 -13.05 -2.83 -2.25
N TRP A 170 -13.91 -3.32 -1.34
CA TRP A 170 -14.80 -2.49 -0.54
C TRP A 170 -14.02 -1.61 0.45
N SER A 171 -13.08 -2.21 1.19
CA SER A 171 -12.28 -1.54 2.20
C SER A 171 -11.45 -0.40 1.61
N LEU A 172 -10.80 -0.63 0.47
CA LEU A 172 -10.07 0.40 -0.27
C LEU A 172 -10.98 1.57 -0.64
N MET A 173 -12.15 1.30 -1.21
CA MET A 173 -13.02 2.37 -1.72
C MET A 173 -13.69 3.16 -0.58
N VAL A 174 -14.20 2.50 0.46
CA VAL A 174 -14.82 3.17 1.62
C VAL A 174 -13.78 4.04 2.34
N SER A 175 -12.62 3.46 2.66
CA SER A 175 -11.53 4.18 3.35
C SER A 175 -10.98 5.33 2.50
N GLY A 176 -10.83 5.10 1.20
CA GLY A 176 -10.41 6.12 0.24
C GLY A 176 -11.38 7.31 0.17
N LEU A 177 -12.69 7.07 0.14
CA LEU A 177 -13.70 8.13 0.18
C LEU A 177 -13.69 8.89 1.51
N ALA A 178 -13.57 8.18 2.63
CA ALA A 178 -13.54 8.76 3.96
C ALA A 178 -12.33 9.70 4.14
N THR A 179 -11.13 9.23 3.80
CA THR A 179 -9.88 10.00 3.92
C THR A 179 -9.79 11.20 2.98
N LYS A 180 -10.49 11.16 1.83
CA LYS A 180 -10.57 12.28 0.87
C LYS A 180 -11.76 13.22 1.14
N GLY A 181 -12.44 13.09 2.29
CA GLY A 181 -13.52 13.97 2.72
C GLY A 181 -14.86 13.76 2.00
N LYS A 182 -15.02 12.68 1.22
CA LYS A 182 -16.29 12.31 0.58
C LYS A 182 -17.15 11.45 1.52
N TYR A 183 -17.38 11.95 2.72
CA TYR A 183 -17.99 11.19 3.82
C TYR A 183 -19.36 10.60 3.47
N ALA A 184 -20.28 11.38 2.89
CA ALA A 184 -21.61 10.88 2.52
C ALA A 184 -21.56 9.70 1.53
N ALA A 185 -20.61 9.73 0.58
CA ALA A 185 -20.39 8.63 -0.35
C ALA A 185 -19.79 7.41 0.37
N ALA A 186 -18.87 7.62 1.32
CA ALA A 186 -18.30 6.55 2.13
C ALA A 186 -19.38 5.82 2.97
N VAL A 187 -20.28 6.56 3.62
CA VAL A 187 -21.42 5.99 4.39
C VAL A 187 -22.35 5.17 3.50
N SER A 188 -22.70 5.72 2.32
CA SER A 188 -23.55 5.03 1.35
C SER A 188 -22.92 3.72 0.89
N LEU A 189 -21.61 3.75 0.62
CA LEU A 189 -20.88 2.59 0.15
C LEU A 189 -20.69 1.53 1.25
N LEU A 190 -20.43 1.95 2.49
CA LEU A 190 -20.40 1.08 3.66
C LEU A 190 -21.74 0.36 3.86
N SER A 191 -22.85 1.09 3.75
CA SER A 191 -24.19 0.51 3.85
C SER A 191 -24.43 -0.52 2.72
N ASN A 192 -24.00 -0.23 1.50
CA ASN A 192 -24.12 -1.15 0.38
C ASN A 192 -23.29 -2.44 0.55
N MET A 193 -22.09 -2.32 1.12
CA MET A 193 -21.21 -3.44 1.46
C MET A 193 -21.91 -4.42 2.42
N VAL A 194 -22.49 -3.88 3.51
CA VAL A 194 -23.23 -4.66 4.52
C VAL A 194 -24.47 -5.32 3.93
N LEU A 195 -25.24 -4.59 3.11
CA LEU A 195 -26.42 -5.14 2.42
C LEU A 195 -26.08 -6.30 1.47
N ARG A 196 -24.85 -6.36 0.97
CA ARG A 196 -24.33 -7.46 0.15
C ARG A 196 -23.72 -8.60 0.96
N GLY A 197 -23.81 -8.54 2.28
CA GLY A 197 -23.29 -9.58 3.19
C GLY A 197 -21.78 -9.54 3.36
N VAL A 198 -21.10 -8.47 2.95
CA VAL A 198 -19.66 -8.31 3.19
C VAL A 198 -19.49 -7.51 4.48
N MET A 199 -18.85 -8.11 5.47
CA MET A 199 -18.67 -7.47 6.78
C MET A 199 -17.48 -6.49 6.76
N PRO A 200 -17.63 -5.26 7.26
CA PRO A 200 -16.54 -4.31 7.35
C PRO A 200 -15.43 -4.77 8.31
N ASP A 201 -14.19 -4.36 8.04
CA ASP A 201 -13.03 -4.62 8.89
C ASP A 201 -12.66 -3.40 9.76
N ASN A 202 -11.69 -3.56 10.67
CA ASN A 202 -11.18 -2.47 11.50
C ASN A 202 -10.75 -1.25 10.66
N GLY A 203 -10.09 -1.48 9.51
CA GLY A 203 -9.55 -0.42 8.67
C GLY A 203 -10.62 0.53 8.13
N ILE A 204 -11.77 -0.01 7.74
CA ILE A 204 -12.94 0.77 7.33
C ILE A 204 -13.41 1.65 8.49
N PHE A 205 -13.61 1.08 9.69
CA PHE A 205 -14.11 1.83 10.83
C PHE A 205 -13.14 2.92 11.28
N THR A 206 -11.85 2.63 11.38
CA THR A 206 -10.82 3.64 11.69
C THR A 206 -10.84 4.79 10.70
N SER A 207 -11.02 4.50 9.40
CA SER A 207 -11.14 5.53 8.37
C SER A 207 -12.41 6.38 8.52
N MET A 208 -13.54 5.74 8.83
CA MET A 208 -14.83 6.42 9.05
C MET A 208 -14.81 7.29 10.31
N VAL A 209 -14.26 6.79 11.43
CA VAL A 209 -14.10 7.52 12.69
C VAL A 209 -13.15 8.71 12.50
N SER A 210 -12.02 8.52 11.81
CA SER A 210 -11.10 9.63 11.50
C SER A 210 -11.76 10.69 10.59
N ALA A 211 -12.62 10.29 9.66
CA ALA A 211 -13.40 11.23 8.85
C ALA A 211 -14.47 11.97 9.68
N CYS A 212 -15.09 11.30 10.66
CA CYS A 212 -15.97 11.97 11.61
C CYS A 212 -15.22 13.02 12.42
N ARG A 213 -13.97 12.74 12.82
CA ARG A 213 -13.12 13.68 13.56
C ARG A 213 -12.86 14.95 12.77
N SER A 214 -12.45 14.83 11.50
CA SER A 214 -12.17 15.99 10.65
C SER A 214 -13.43 16.83 10.34
N LEU A 215 -14.61 16.23 10.43
CA LEU A 215 -15.90 16.89 10.19
C LEU A 215 -16.63 17.33 11.47
N GLY A 216 -16.10 17.03 12.67
CA GLY A 216 -16.75 17.32 13.95
C GLY A 216 -18.04 16.52 14.20
N ARG A 217 -18.19 15.32 13.62
CA ARG A 217 -19.38 14.46 13.75
C ARG A 217 -19.28 13.53 14.95
N THR A 218 -19.55 14.07 16.14
CA THR A 218 -19.40 13.37 17.43
C THR A 218 -20.27 12.13 17.55
N ASP A 219 -21.57 12.26 17.23
CA ASP A 219 -22.56 11.21 17.49
C ASP A 219 -22.35 10.01 16.57
N GLU A 220 -21.97 10.27 15.32
CA GLU A 220 -21.67 9.24 14.32
C GLU A 220 -20.39 8.48 14.67
N ALA A 221 -19.32 9.18 15.11
CA ALA A 221 -18.09 8.55 15.56
C ALA A 221 -18.34 7.57 16.72
N ALA A 222 -19.11 7.99 17.72
CA ALA A 222 -19.49 7.13 18.85
C ALA A 222 -20.42 5.99 18.42
N SER A 223 -21.27 6.21 17.41
CA SER A 223 -22.13 5.16 16.84
C SER A 223 -21.32 4.08 16.15
N TYR A 224 -20.30 4.43 15.39
CA TYR A 224 -19.42 3.45 14.74
C TYR A 224 -18.68 2.60 15.77
N LEU A 225 -18.13 3.21 16.82
CA LEU A 225 -17.41 2.45 17.86
C LEU A 225 -18.32 1.42 18.56
N ARG A 226 -19.60 1.74 18.75
CA ARG A 226 -20.59 0.79 19.27
C ARG A 226 -20.97 -0.29 18.27
N SER A 227 -21.24 0.08 17.01
CA SER A 227 -21.66 -0.89 15.99
C SER A 227 -20.56 -1.88 15.64
N MET A 228 -19.28 -1.48 15.72
CA MET A 228 -18.13 -2.38 15.56
C MET A 228 -18.30 -3.66 16.39
N VAL A 229 -18.58 -3.52 17.69
CA VAL A 229 -18.74 -4.66 18.59
C VAL A 229 -20.14 -5.28 18.46
N ALA A 230 -21.19 -4.46 18.45
CA ALA A 230 -22.57 -4.93 18.56
C ALA A 230 -23.10 -5.60 17.28
N ASP A 231 -22.73 -5.08 16.12
CA ASP A 231 -23.32 -5.47 14.83
C ASP A 231 -22.34 -6.28 13.96
N PHE A 232 -21.03 -6.09 14.14
CA PHE A 232 -20.02 -6.64 13.23
C PHE A 232 -19.01 -7.59 13.90
N GLU A 233 -19.06 -7.75 15.22
CA GLU A 233 -18.09 -8.56 16.00
C GLU A 233 -16.63 -8.12 15.75
N VAL A 234 -16.44 -6.84 15.45
CA VAL A 234 -15.15 -6.18 15.23
C VAL A 234 -14.76 -5.43 16.51
N TYR A 235 -13.57 -5.69 17.03
CA TYR A 235 -13.08 -4.98 18.23
C TYR A 235 -12.32 -3.71 17.85
N PRO A 236 -12.72 -2.53 18.36
CA PRO A 236 -12.02 -1.28 18.08
C PRO A 236 -10.58 -1.30 18.59
N VAL A 237 -9.67 -0.68 17.84
CA VAL A 237 -8.28 -0.50 18.27
C VAL A 237 -8.15 0.75 19.13
N LEU A 238 -7.02 0.90 19.84
CA LEU A 238 -6.75 2.04 20.71
C LEU A 238 -6.97 3.37 19.97
N GLU A 239 -6.50 3.48 18.73
CA GLU A 239 -6.65 4.66 17.89
C GLU A 239 -8.12 5.07 17.67
N ASP A 240 -9.04 4.12 17.57
CA ASP A 240 -10.47 4.40 17.40
C ASP A 240 -11.02 5.08 18.67
N TYR A 241 -10.66 4.56 19.86
CA TYR A 241 -11.04 5.16 21.14
C TYR A 241 -10.48 6.56 21.32
N LEU A 242 -9.19 6.76 21.01
CA LEU A 242 -8.55 8.08 21.11
C LEU A 242 -9.24 9.09 20.17
N CYS A 243 -9.52 8.69 18.93
CA CYS A 243 -10.15 9.54 17.93
C CYS A 243 -11.57 9.96 18.34
N VAL A 244 -12.37 9.03 18.89
CA VAL A 244 -13.70 9.36 19.44
C VAL A 244 -13.56 10.24 20.69
N MET A 245 -12.65 9.93 21.61
CA MET A 245 -12.44 10.70 22.84
C MET A 245 -12.14 12.18 22.56
N GLU A 246 -11.31 12.47 21.56
CA GLU A 246 -10.98 13.84 21.15
C GLU A 246 -12.18 14.67 20.68
N LEU A 247 -13.26 14.01 20.25
CA LEU A 247 -14.49 14.63 19.76
C LEU A 247 -15.54 14.85 20.86
N LEU A 248 -15.42 14.16 21.98
CA LEU A 248 -16.43 14.17 23.04
C LEU A 248 -16.26 15.38 23.98
N LYS A 249 -17.36 15.75 24.63
CA LYS A 249 -17.30 16.67 25.78
C LYS A 249 -16.62 15.98 26.97
N PRO A 250 -15.99 16.70 27.91
CA PRO A 250 -15.24 16.10 29.01
C PRO A 250 -15.98 14.99 29.77
N LYS A 251 -17.25 15.20 30.09
CA LYS A 251 -18.08 14.20 30.78
C LYS A 251 -18.34 12.94 29.94
N GLN A 252 -18.57 13.09 28.64
CA GLN A 252 -18.74 11.94 27.74
C GLN A 252 -17.40 11.22 27.50
N ALA A 253 -16.29 11.97 27.46
CA ALA A 253 -14.95 11.39 27.37
C ALA A 253 -14.59 10.59 28.64
N GLU A 254 -15.03 11.07 29.82
CA GLU A 254 -14.91 10.35 31.10
C GLU A 254 -15.73 9.05 31.09
N GLU A 255 -16.97 9.09 30.58
CA GLU A 255 -17.78 7.89 30.39
C GLU A 255 -17.09 6.87 29.47
N LEU A 256 -16.54 7.32 28.34
CA LEU A 256 -15.83 6.45 27.40
C LEU A 256 -14.59 5.84 28.04
N LEU A 257 -13.81 6.63 28.79
CA LEU A 257 -12.63 6.19 29.52
C LEU A 257 -12.96 5.05 30.50
N ASN A 258 -14.08 5.15 31.21
CA ASN A 258 -14.54 4.14 32.16
C ASN A 258 -15.11 2.87 31.47
N CYS A 259 -15.49 2.96 30.20
CA CYS A 259 -16.06 1.85 29.42
C CYS A 259 -15.02 1.11 28.55
N MET A 260 -13.74 1.51 28.58
CA MET A 260 -12.72 0.85 27.77
C MET A 260 -12.50 -0.61 28.21
N PRO A 261 -12.30 -1.55 27.27
CA PRO A 261 -12.09 -2.98 27.60
C PRO A 261 -10.67 -3.29 28.09
N PHE A 262 -9.82 -2.28 28.27
CA PHE A 262 -8.43 -2.38 28.71
C PHE A 262 -8.11 -1.24 29.68
N GLU A 263 -7.04 -1.39 30.46
CA GLU A 263 -6.56 -0.33 31.35
C GLU A 263 -6.03 0.87 30.53
N PRO A 264 -6.51 2.10 30.76
CA PRO A 264 -6.04 3.27 30.04
C PRO A 264 -4.56 3.55 30.30
N ASP A 265 -3.78 3.61 29.22
CA ASP A 265 -2.35 3.87 29.26
C ASP A 265 -2.03 5.38 29.27
N TYR A 266 -0.74 5.71 29.16
CA TYR A 266 -0.28 7.10 29.16
C TYR A 266 -0.90 7.93 28.02
N ASP A 267 -1.04 7.37 26.82
CA ASP A 267 -1.54 8.09 25.66
C ASP A 267 -3.04 8.36 25.76
N VAL A 268 -3.81 7.42 26.33
CA VAL A 268 -5.23 7.63 26.65
C VAL A 268 -5.41 8.77 27.65
N TRP A 269 -4.71 8.73 28.78
CA TRP A 269 -4.83 9.76 29.81
C TRP A 269 -4.35 11.13 29.33
N LYS A 270 -3.30 11.17 28.48
CA LYS A 270 -2.82 12.41 27.86
C LYS A 270 -3.85 12.98 26.89
N THR A 271 -4.49 12.15 26.10
CA THR A 271 -5.57 12.56 25.20
C THR A 271 -6.77 13.09 25.99
N PHE A 272 -7.18 12.40 27.05
CA PHE A 272 -8.26 12.84 27.95
C PHE A 272 -7.95 14.19 28.63
N LEU A 273 -6.71 14.37 29.11
CA LEU A 273 -6.25 15.65 29.67
C LEU A 273 -6.39 16.79 28.66
N GLY A 274 -5.97 16.56 27.40
CA GLY A 274 -6.10 17.55 26.33
C GLY A 274 -7.55 17.93 26.01
N VAL A 275 -8.49 16.99 26.13
CA VAL A 275 -9.93 17.28 26.02
C VAL A 275 -10.42 18.17 27.18
N CYS A 276 -10.06 17.82 28.41
CA CYS A 276 -10.47 18.56 29.61
C CYS A 276 -9.92 20.00 29.63
N GLN A 277 -8.64 20.16 29.28
CA GLN A 277 -7.98 21.48 29.20
C GLN A 277 -8.61 22.38 28.15
N ARG A 278 -8.89 21.85 26.95
CA ARG A 278 -9.57 22.61 25.88
C ARG A 278 -10.98 23.08 26.28
N ALA A 279 -11.67 22.28 27.08
CA ALA A 279 -13.00 22.62 27.60
C ALA A 279 -12.97 23.48 28.88
N GLY A 280 -11.81 23.65 29.52
CA GLY A 280 -11.67 24.39 30.78
C GLY A 280 -12.23 23.69 32.02
N ASP A 281 -12.39 22.35 31.97
CA ASP A 281 -12.92 21.56 33.09
C ASP A 281 -11.80 21.26 34.10
N LYS A 282 -11.75 22.04 35.18
CA LYS A 282 -10.68 21.94 36.20
C LYS A 282 -10.69 20.62 36.96
N GLU A 283 -11.87 20.10 37.29
CA GLU A 283 -12.02 18.90 38.11
C GLU A 283 -11.47 17.68 37.35
N LEU A 284 -11.87 17.52 36.09
CA LEU A 284 -11.39 16.41 35.26
C LEU A 284 -9.93 16.59 34.83
N THR A 285 -9.46 17.83 34.69
CA THR A 285 -8.04 18.12 34.46
C THR A 285 -7.17 17.62 35.61
N GLU A 286 -7.54 17.95 36.86
CA GLU A 286 -6.80 17.48 38.05
C GLU A 286 -6.82 15.95 38.19
N MET A 287 -7.96 15.31 37.86
CA MET A 287 -8.07 13.85 37.82
C MET A 287 -7.07 13.25 36.82
N ALA A 288 -7.05 13.75 35.59
CA ALA A 288 -6.20 13.24 34.52
C ALA A 288 -4.72 13.43 34.84
N GLU A 289 -4.32 14.60 35.38
CA GLU A 289 -2.94 14.84 35.82
C GLU A 289 -2.49 13.87 36.92
N LYS A 290 -3.38 13.58 37.89
CA LYS A 290 -3.08 12.64 38.97
C LYS A 290 -2.89 11.22 38.44
N ALA A 291 -3.68 10.81 37.44
CA ALA A 291 -3.52 9.52 36.78
C ALA A 291 -2.19 9.45 36.01
N LEU A 292 -1.84 10.48 35.24
CA LEU A 292 -0.56 10.54 34.52
C LEU A 292 0.66 10.46 35.45
N ARG A 293 0.63 11.14 36.60
CA ARG A 293 1.72 11.06 37.60
C ARG A 293 1.91 9.65 38.17
N ARG A 294 0.83 8.86 38.26
CA ARG A 294 0.90 7.46 38.72
C ARG A 294 1.52 6.55 37.66
N LEU A 295 1.19 6.78 36.39
CA LEU A 295 1.69 5.99 35.26
C LEU A 295 3.15 6.31 34.91
N CYS A 296 3.57 7.57 35.07
CA CYS A 296 4.95 7.98 34.84
C CYS A 296 5.41 8.98 35.91
N PRO A 297 6.06 8.52 37.00
CA PRO A 297 6.51 9.38 38.09
C PRO A 297 7.58 10.41 37.69
N ILE A 298 8.16 10.30 36.49
CA ILE A 298 9.37 11.02 36.06
C ILE A 298 9.05 12.20 35.12
N ALA A 299 7.84 12.29 34.54
CA ALA A 299 7.53 13.25 33.46
C ALA A 299 6.94 14.60 33.91
N VAL A 300 7.17 15.05 35.15
CA VAL A 300 6.78 16.40 35.61
C VAL A 300 8.03 17.26 35.80
N CYS A 301 8.77 17.53 34.72
CA CYS A 301 9.84 18.54 34.67
C CYS A 301 10.25 18.84 33.21
N VAL A 302 9.34 19.32 32.36
CA VAL A 302 9.61 20.28 31.26
C VAL A 302 8.32 21.06 30.96
#